data_AF-A0A2W5R6S5-F1
#
_entry.id   AF-A0A2W5R6S5-F1
#
_cell.length_a   1.000
_cell.length_b   1.000
_cell.length_c   1.000
_cell.angle_alpha   90.00
_cell.angle_beta   90.00
_cell.angle_gamma   90.00
#
_symmetry.space_group_name_H-M   'P 1'
#
loop_
_entity.id
_entity.type
_entity.pdbx_description
1 polymer ?
#
loop_
_entity_poly.entity_id
_entity_poly.type
_entity_poly.pdbx_seq_one_letter_code
_entity_poly.pdbx_strand_id
1 'polypeptide(L)'
;MPVLPFTLVAAMALPLAAGAADPNPLQAERWKTRPVVVVVPEDDDPLLRKVRAALDRAAGREAFRKREMALYTVVGGRGRRNGRPLAARQTAAMLRALGLDARGPAAFVLVGKDGGVKMREGADVELQAVFDEIDRMPMRQRR
;
A
#
# COMPACT_ATOMS: atom_id res chain seq x y z
N MET A 1 -72.58 2.45 8.48
CA MET A 1 -71.44 2.99 7.69
C MET A 1 -70.20 2.91 8.56
N PRO A 2 -69.18 2.13 8.16
CA PRO A 2 -68.01 1.82 8.98
C PRO A 2 -66.89 2.83 8.73
N VAL A 3 -65.99 3.05 9.69
CA VAL A 3 -64.53 3.15 9.41
C VAL A 3 -63.74 2.82 10.67
N LEU A 4 -62.79 1.92 10.43
CA LEU A 4 -61.86 1.20 11.30
C LEU A 4 -60.57 2.05 11.55
N PRO A 5 -59.62 1.57 12.37
CA PRO A 5 -58.78 2.37 13.27
C PRO A 5 -57.44 2.81 12.65
N PHE A 6 -56.83 3.84 13.24
CA PHE A 6 -55.49 4.30 12.89
C PHE A 6 -54.43 3.54 13.71
N THR A 7 -53.89 2.47 13.14
CA THR A 7 -52.69 1.79 13.64
C THR A 7 -51.44 2.50 13.13
N LEU A 8 -50.70 3.13 14.06
CA LEU A 8 -49.40 3.74 13.78
C LEU A 8 -48.33 2.64 13.70
N VAL A 9 -47.89 2.31 12.49
CA VAL A 9 -46.76 1.38 12.26
C VAL A 9 -45.45 2.15 12.46
N ALA A 10 -44.71 1.83 13.52
CA ALA A 10 -43.35 2.32 13.73
C ALA A 10 -42.39 1.56 12.80
N ALA A 11 -41.87 2.26 11.79
CA ALA A 11 -40.85 1.73 10.90
C ALA A 11 -39.50 1.61 11.65
N MET A 12 -39.10 0.38 12.02
CA MET A 12 -37.72 0.09 12.43
C MET A 12 -36.80 0.26 11.21
N ALA A 13 -36.02 1.35 11.22
CA ALA A 13 -34.89 1.50 10.31
C ALA A 13 -33.78 0.52 10.72
N LEU A 14 -33.61 -0.56 9.96
CA LEU A 14 -32.45 -1.43 10.05
C LEU A 14 -31.20 -0.63 9.62
N PRO A 15 -30.13 -0.58 10.42
CA PRO A 15 -28.88 -0.01 9.95
C PRO A 15 -28.34 -0.95 8.85
N LEU A 16 -28.34 -0.47 7.61
CA LEU A 16 -27.59 -1.07 6.52
C LEU A 16 -26.12 -1.12 6.95
N ALA A 17 -25.63 -2.30 7.30
CA ALA A 17 -24.21 -2.55 7.45
C ALA A 17 -23.55 -2.27 6.09
N ALA A 18 -23.01 -1.06 5.94
CA ALA A 18 -22.18 -0.70 4.81
C ALA A 18 -21.06 -1.74 4.73
N GLY A 19 -21.06 -2.55 3.66
CA GLY A 19 -19.98 -3.47 3.38
C GLY A 19 -18.67 -2.69 3.35
N ALA A 20 -17.90 -2.77 4.42
CA ALA A 20 -16.59 -2.16 4.50
C ALA A 20 -15.74 -2.82 3.41
N ALA A 21 -15.61 -2.14 2.27
CA ALA A 21 -14.59 -2.45 1.30
C ALA A 21 -13.28 -2.52 2.08
N ASP A 22 -12.64 -3.68 2.07
CA ASP A 22 -11.42 -3.90 2.83
C ASP A 22 -10.43 -2.79 2.43
N PRO A 23 -10.10 -1.87 3.36
CA PRO A 23 -9.54 -0.59 2.99
C PRO A 23 -8.16 -0.79 2.35
N ASN A 24 -7.82 0.07 1.37
CA ASN A 24 -6.49 0.10 0.79
C ASN A 24 -5.43 0.01 1.92
N PRO A 25 -4.57 -1.03 1.94
CA PRO A 25 -3.66 -1.28 3.05
C PRO A 25 -2.70 -0.12 3.32
N LEU A 26 -2.43 0.73 2.33
CA LEU A 26 -1.60 1.93 2.52
C LEU A 26 -2.23 2.97 3.45
N GLN A 27 -3.56 2.96 3.61
CA GLN A 27 -4.22 3.85 4.57
C GLN A 27 -3.83 3.52 6.02
N ALA A 28 -3.60 2.24 6.31
CA ALA A 28 -3.18 1.80 7.65
C ALA A 28 -1.73 2.20 7.99
N GLU A 29 -0.93 2.52 6.97
CA GLU A 29 0.48 2.94 7.08
C GLU A 29 0.64 4.45 7.29
N ARG A 30 -0.41 5.24 7.05
CA ARG A 30 -0.36 6.70 7.21
C ARG A 30 0.12 7.06 8.60
N TRP A 31 1.04 8.01 8.65
CA TRP A 31 1.71 8.52 9.85
C TRP A 31 2.58 7.51 10.62
N LYS A 32 2.66 6.25 10.17
CA LYS A 32 3.44 5.19 10.82
C LYS A 32 4.69 4.86 10.02
N THR A 33 4.51 4.43 8.77
CA THR A 33 5.61 3.95 7.93
C THR A 33 5.66 4.69 6.61
N ARG A 34 6.76 4.51 5.87
CA ARG A 34 6.93 4.92 4.47
C ARG A 34 6.82 3.67 3.60
N PRO A 35 5.65 3.39 3.00
CA PRO A 35 5.50 2.21 2.16
C PRO A 35 6.36 2.33 0.90
N VAL A 36 7.12 1.28 0.61
CA VAL A 36 7.72 1.04 -0.69
C VAL A 36 6.90 -0.05 -1.37
N VAL A 37 6.32 0.24 -2.52
CA VAL A 37 5.51 -0.68 -3.31
C VAL A 37 6.28 -1.05 -4.56
N VAL A 38 6.52 -2.34 -4.73
CA VAL A 38 7.19 -2.92 -5.90
C VAL A 38 6.18 -3.81 -6.60
N VAL A 39 5.86 -3.51 -7.86
CA VAL A 39 4.96 -4.30 -8.69
C VAL A 39 5.76 -4.85 -9.86
N VAL A 40 5.73 -6.16 -10.04
CA VAL A 40 6.43 -6.86 -11.12
C VAL A 40 5.54 -7.96 -11.70
N PRO A 41 5.65 -8.25 -13.01
CA PRO A 41 4.87 -9.32 -13.63
C PRO A 41 5.31 -10.71 -13.14
N GLU A 42 6.61 -10.89 -12.86
CA GLU A 42 7.22 -12.19 -12.55
C GLU A 42 8.16 -12.12 -11.34
N ASP A 43 8.41 -13.28 -10.71
CA ASP A 43 9.23 -13.34 -9.47
C ASP A 43 10.73 -13.12 -9.73
N ASP A 44 11.19 -13.41 -10.95
CA ASP A 44 12.58 -13.24 -11.38
C ASP A 44 12.84 -11.85 -12.00
N ASP A 45 11.92 -10.90 -11.82
CA ASP A 45 12.11 -9.54 -12.34
C ASP A 45 13.38 -8.89 -11.73
N PRO A 46 14.24 -8.24 -12.56
CA PRO A 46 15.46 -7.60 -12.08
C PRO A 46 15.23 -6.60 -10.94
N LEU A 47 14.12 -5.85 -10.97
CA LEU A 47 13.75 -4.90 -9.92
C LEU A 47 13.55 -5.62 -8.58
N LEU A 48 12.82 -6.72 -8.59
CA LEU A 48 12.53 -7.49 -7.39
C LEU A 48 13.79 -8.12 -6.82
N ARG A 49 14.69 -8.66 -7.67
CA ARG A 49 15.99 -9.19 -7.24
C ARG A 49 16.85 -8.11 -6.60
N LYS A 50 16.93 -6.91 -7.19
CA LYS A 50 17.66 -5.76 -6.62
C LYS A 50 17.15 -5.43 -5.21
N VAL A 51 15.83 -5.33 -5.03
CA VAL A 51 15.21 -5.00 -3.74
C VAL A 51 15.48 -6.07 -2.69
N ARG A 52 15.34 -7.35 -3.06
CA ARG A 52 15.66 -8.49 -2.17
C ARG A 52 17.12 -8.48 -1.75
N ALA A 53 18.05 -8.33 -2.70
CA ALA A 53 19.48 -8.28 -2.42
C ALA A 53 19.87 -7.10 -1.50
N ALA A 54 19.19 -5.96 -1.60
CA ALA A 54 19.38 -4.85 -0.66
C ALA A 54 18.95 -5.24 0.77
N LEU A 55 17.81 -5.93 0.91
CA LEU A 55 17.27 -6.38 2.20
C LEU A 55 17.98 -7.62 2.78
N ASP A 56 18.70 -8.39 1.97
CA ASP A 56 19.52 -9.50 2.45
C ASP A 56 20.77 -9.04 3.20
N ARG A 57 21.20 -7.79 2.99
CA ARG A 57 22.31 -7.17 3.71
C ARG A 57 21.84 -6.60 5.06
N ALA A 58 22.65 -6.77 6.11
CA ALA A 58 22.35 -6.23 7.43
C ALA A 58 22.15 -4.70 7.41
N ALA A 59 23.03 -3.99 6.70
CA ALA A 59 22.93 -2.53 6.53
C ALA A 59 21.62 -2.11 5.84
N GLY A 60 21.15 -2.87 4.84
CA GLY A 60 19.89 -2.57 4.16
C GLY A 60 18.66 -2.79 5.05
N ARG A 61 18.63 -3.89 5.83
CA ARG A 61 17.56 -4.09 6.83
C ARG A 61 17.56 -2.99 7.88
N GLU A 62 18.72 -2.61 8.37
CA GLU A 62 18.86 -1.54 9.34
C GLU A 62 18.41 -0.20 8.75
N ALA A 63 18.75 0.09 7.49
CA ALA A 63 18.31 1.27 6.78
C ALA A 63 16.78 1.33 6.65
N PHE A 64 16.14 0.22 6.26
CA PHE A 64 14.67 0.11 6.21
C PHE A 64 14.03 0.32 7.58
N ARG A 65 14.62 -0.25 8.63
CA ARG A 65 14.12 -0.10 10.00
C ARG A 65 14.24 1.34 10.50
N LYS A 66 15.43 1.96 10.35
CA LYS A 66 15.71 3.35 10.78
C LYS A 66 14.80 4.36 10.09
N ARG A 67 14.42 4.10 8.84
CA ARG A 67 13.54 4.96 8.03
C ARG A 67 12.06 4.59 8.13
N GLU A 68 11.72 3.65 9.00
CA GLU A 68 10.36 3.14 9.23
C GLU A 68 9.67 2.74 7.92
N MET A 69 10.35 1.95 7.10
CA MET A 69 9.85 1.54 5.79
C MET A 69 9.07 0.23 5.88
N ALA A 70 8.00 0.13 5.09
CA ALA A 70 7.25 -1.11 4.90
C ALA A 70 7.33 -1.53 3.43
N LEU A 71 7.82 -2.74 3.15
CA LEU A 71 7.90 -3.26 1.79
C LEU A 71 6.59 -3.95 1.42
N TYR A 72 5.98 -3.49 0.33
CA TYR A 72 4.90 -4.14 -0.38
C TYR A 72 5.45 -4.67 -1.69
N THR A 73 5.21 -5.95 -1.97
CA THR A 73 5.55 -6.58 -3.24
C THR A 73 4.29 -7.13 -3.87
N VAL A 74 4.14 -6.95 -5.17
CA VAL A 74 3.09 -7.56 -5.98
C VAL A 74 3.77 -8.28 -7.12
N VAL A 75 3.65 -9.61 -7.14
CA VAL A 75 4.26 -10.47 -8.17
C VAL A 75 3.14 -11.19 -8.90
N GLY A 76 2.93 -10.86 -10.17
CA GLY A 76 1.86 -11.44 -10.98
C GLY A 76 0.47 -11.32 -10.32
N GLY A 77 0.23 -10.21 -9.61
CA GLY A 77 -1.02 -9.92 -8.89
C GLY A 77 -1.10 -10.47 -7.47
N ARG A 78 -0.11 -11.21 -6.98
CA ARG A 78 -0.05 -11.68 -5.59
C ARG A 78 0.69 -10.68 -4.71
N GLY A 79 -0.03 -10.04 -3.79
CA GLY A 79 0.51 -9.03 -2.88
C GLY A 79 1.09 -9.63 -1.60
N ARG A 80 2.17 -9.04 -1.10
CA ARG A 80 2.76 -9.30 0.21
C ARG A 80 3.18 -8.00 0.89
N ARG A 81 3.08 -7.95 2.21
CA ARG A 81 3.65 -6.89 3.06
C ARG A 81 4.73 -7.50 3.96
N ASN A 82 5.97 -7.04 3.82
CA ASN A 82 7.14 -7.56 4.55
C ASN A 82 7.20 -9.10 4.50
N GLY A 83 7.01 -9.68 3.31
CA GLY A 83 6.98 -11.13 3.10
C GLY A 83 5.66 -11.84 3.47
N ARG A 84 4.79 -11.23 4.27
CA ARG A 84 3.50 -11.81 4.67
C ARG A 84 2.45 -11.63 3.56
N PRO A 85 1.71 -12.67 3.16
CA PRO A 85 0.66 -12.56 2.15
C PRO A 85 -0.39 -11.50 2.49
N LEU A 86 -0.82 -10.75 1.48
CA LEU A 86 -1.98 -9.87 1.54
C LEU A 86 -3.19 -10.54 0.89
N ALA A 87 -4.39 -10.19 1.35
CA ALA A 87 -5.61 -10.65 0.67
C ALA A 87 -5.66 -10.08 -0.76
N ALA A 88 -6.22 -10.84 -1.70
CA ALA A 88 -6.35 -10.41 -3.10
C ALA A 88 -7.11 -9.07 -3.21
N ARG A 89 -8.18 -8.89 -2.42
CA ARG A 89 -8.96 -7.64 -2.35
C ARG A 89 -8.13 -6.43 -1.91
N GLN A 90 -7.25 -6.60 -0.92
CA GLN A 90 -6.35 -5.55 -0.43
C GLN A 90 -5.27 -5.21 -1.47
N THR A 91 -4.72 -6.23 -2.13
CA THR A 91 -3.75 -6.05 -3.21
C THR A 91 -4.36 -5.26 -4.36
N ALA A 92 -5.56 -5.64 -4.80
CA ALA A 92 -6.27 -4.93 -5.86
C ALA A 92 -6.64 -3.49 -5.46
N ALA A 93 -7.05 -3.26 -4.21
CA ALA A 93 -7.32 -1.90 -3.70
C ALA A 93 -6.07 -1.01 -3.69
N MET A 94 -4.91 -1.57 -3.31
CA MET A 94 -3.62 -0.87 -3.34
C MET A 94 -3.22 -0.52 -4.77
N LEU A 95 -3.28 -1.47 -5.71
CA LEU A 95 -2.95 -1.24 -7.11
C LEU A 95 -3.84 -0.16 -7.74
N ARG A 96 -5.16 -0.21 -7.51
CA ARG A 96 -6.11 0.82 -7.98
C ARG A 96 -5.79 2.19 -7.42
N ALA A 97 -5.50 2.28 -6.12
CA ALA A 97 -5.17 3.56 -5.47
C ALA A 97 -3.88 4.19 -6.02
N LEU A 98 -2.95 3.36 -6.53
CA LEU A 98 -1.73 3.82 -7.17
C LEU A 98 -1.84 3.95 -8.70
N GLY A 99 -2.94 3.52 -9.31
CA GLY A 99 -3.07 3.46 -10.77
C GLY A 99 -2.07 2.50 -11.42
N LEU A 100 -1.78 1.37 -10.76
CA LEU A 100 -0.86 0.35 -11.25
C LEU A 100 -1.62 -0.89 -11.73
N ASP A 101 -1.06 -1.58 -12.73
CA ASP A 101 -1.52 -2.89 -13.18
C ASP A 101 -0.54 -3.97 -12.72
N ALA A 102 -1.07 -5.06 -12.16
CA ALA A 102 -0.31 -6.23 -11.75
C ALA A 102 0.41 -6.95 -12.91
N ARG A 103 -0.10 -6.81 -14.13
CA ARG A 103 0.50 -7.35 -15.36
C ARG A 103 1.17 -6.28 -16.21
N GLY A 104 1.21 -5.04 -15.70
CA GLY A 104 1.87 -3.93 -16.36
C GLY A 104 3.40 -4.00 -16.24
N PRO A 105 4.09 -2.96 -16.72
CA PRO A 105 5.54 -2.86 -16.56
C PRO A 105 5.93 -2.82 -15.08
N ALA A 106 7.15 -3.28 -14.79
CA ALA A 106 7.72 -3.21 -13.45
C ALA A 106 7.68 -1.76 -12.93
N ALA A 107 7.20 -1.60 -11.70
CA ALA A 107 7.02 -0.31 -11.08
C ALA A 107 7.54 -0.32 -9.63
N PHE A 108 8.31 0.70 -9.31
CA PHE A 108 8.73 1.04 -7.96
C PHE A 108 8.02 2.32 -7.52
N VAL A 109 7.36 2.30 -6.36
CA VAL A 109 6.65 3.45 -5.83
C VAL A 109 7.00 3.66 -4.37
N LEU A 110 7.51 4.84 -4.04
CA LEU A 110 7.69 5.29 -2.66
C LEU A 110 6.47 6.12 -2.25
N VAL A 111 5.84 5.75 -1.15
CA VAL A 111 4.71 6.46 -0.54
C VAL A 111 5.18 7.07 0.78
N GLY A 112 4.87 8.36 0.97
CA GLY A 112 5.17 9.08 2.20
C GLY A 112 4.23 8.72 3.33
N LYS A 113 4.57 9.15 4.55
CA LYS A 113 3.72 8.99 5.74
C LYS A 113 2.39 9.76 5.62
N ASP A 114 2.34 10.79 4.80
CA ASP A 114 1.12 11.54 4.48
C ASP A 114 0.14 10.72 3.62
N GLY A 115 0.62 9.66 2.97
CA GLY A 115 -0.09 8.84 2.01
C GLY A 115 0.12 9.29 0.56
N GLY A 116 0.92 10.33 0.31
CA GLY A 116 1.22 10.81 -1.02
C GLY A 116 2.35 10.02 -1.67
N VAL A 117 2.26 9.78 -2.98
CA VAL A 117 3.37 9.22 -3.77
C VAL A 117 4.49 10.25 -3.82
N LYS A 118 5.70 9.84 -3.45
CA LYS A 118 6.90 10.68 -3.45
C LYS A 118 7.81 10.39 -4.64
N MET A 119 7.83 9.13 -5.06
CA MET A 119 8.66 8.68 -6.17
C MET A 119 7.94 7.55 -6.89
N ARG A 120 8.01 7.57 -8.22
CA ARG A 120 7.53 6.50 -9.08
C ARG A 120 8.55 6.28 -10.18
N GLU A 121 9.09 5.07 -10.24
CA GLU A 121 10.07 4.67 -11.25
C GLU A 121 9.74 3.29 -11.81
N GLY A 122 10.39 2.93 -12.92
CA GLY A 122 10.25 1.64 -13.59
C GLY A 122 11.28 0.61 -13.13
N ALA A 123 11.69 -0.27 -14.04
CA ALA A 123 12.70 -1.31 -13.78
C ALA A 123 14.12 -0.76 -13.50
N ASP A 124 14.41 0.45 -13.99
CA ASP A 124 15.74 1.06 -13.93
C ASP A 124 16.02 1.80 -12.63
N VAL A 125 15.13 1.68 -11.63
CA VAL A 125 15.33 2.37 -10.36
C VAL A 125 16.63 1.96 -9.66
N GLU A 126 17.39 2.97 -9.27
CA GLU A 126 18.57 2.82 -8.43
C GLU A 126 18.15 2.89 -6.96
N LEU A 127 18.26 1.78 -6.23
CA LEU A 127 17.86 1.72 -4.81
C LEU A 127 18.63 2.70 -3.93
N GLN A 128 19.86 3.05 -4.30
CA GLN A 128 20.61 4.09 -3.60
C GLN A 128 19.94 5.46 -3.75
N ALA A 129 19.46 5.80 -4.96
CA ALA A 129 18.72 7.04 -5.19
C ALA A 129 17.41 7.09 -4.39
N VAL A 130 16.73 5.95 -4.21
CA VAL A 130 15.56 5.83 -3.32
C VAL A 130 15.94 6.17 -1.88
N PHE A 131 17.03 5.59 -1.36
CA PHE A 131 17.45 5.85 0.01
C PHE A 131 17.88 7.29 0.21
N ASP A 132 18.61 7.86 -0.75
CA ASP A 132 19.01 9.25 -0.73
C ASP A 132 17.80 10.18 -0.78
N GLU A 133 16.78 9.84 -1.58
CA GLU A 133 15.51 10.59 -1.62
C GLU A 133 14.81 10.54 -0.26
N ILE A 134 14.76 9.37 0.40
CA ILE A 134 14.20 9.25 1.76
C ILE A 134 15.01 10.05 2.78
N ASP A 135 16.34 10.08 2.65
CA ASP A 135 17.23 10.83 3.55
C ASP A 135 17.12 12.35 3.35
N ARG A 136 16.82 12.79 2.13
CA ARG A 136 16.48 14.18 1.82
C ARG A 136 15.08 14.55 2.28
N MET A 137 14.19 13.59 2.49
CA MET A 137 12.89 13.89 3.09
C MET A 137 13.11 14.39 4.51
N PRO A 138 12.61 15.57 4.87
CA PRO A 138 12.79 16.09 6.21
C PRO A 138 12.29 15.05 7.21
N MET A 139 13.20 14.58 8.07
CA MET A 139 12.86 13.89 9.31
C MET A 139 12.23 14.91 10.24
N ARG A 140 11.05 15.42 9.87
CA ARG A 140 10.24 16.40 10.61
C ARG A 140 11.02 17.70 10.88
N GLN A 141 10.75 18.72 10.07
CA GLN A 141 11.02 20.09 10.48
C GLN A 141 9.99 20.45 11.55
N ARG A 142 10.32 20.18 12.82
CA ARG A 142 9.66 20.84 13.94
C ARG A 142 10.09 22.29 13.88
N ARG A 143 9.19 23.18 13.48
CA ARG A 143 9.06 24.42 14.24
C ARG A 143 8.08 24.15 15.38
#